data_AF-A0A812L3J3-F1
#
_entry.id   AF-A0A812L3J3-F1
#
_cell.length_a   1.000
_cell.length_b   1.000
_cell.length_c   1.000
_cell.angle_alpha   90.00
_cell.angle_beta   90.00
_cell.angle_gamma   90.00
#
_symmetry.space_group_name_H-M   'P 1'
#
loop_
_entity.id
_entity.type
_entity.pdbx_description
1 polymer ?
#
loop_
_entity_poly.entity_id
_entity_poly.type
_entity_poly.pdbx_seq_one_letter_code
_entity_poly.pdbx_strand_id
1 'polypeptide(L)'
;MAAKVETRPDGLGFLASTFMVVPMSDAIASDAPIESDTPPPQPTAAKTKAAGALSGALVDADDHMDVAITVGYFQDEKPTLVSDLRAAIAEETGTHPEQLRMVLRGAKHRDMTKRGLTDFTLHDTEPLMDWHLDDTEVLVEVKKKQRAGKSLHRPGNGWFKIKKGGRTCTMNIAGAIVKQMIFSKANQYSVTVEEPRIFPLIMELCDHYCADAVVLAAADADALPAEAEAHGFSVEADGDTGVTKLVSAQRRLTVVSERDDPDFSKDMLQGTEDPDLEKLPAVVHVPEEAVGSKLIFVLGGDVLRETGSLTKVIRSLRHPSGELLTVFHLVTSTRHKLHLPSLGFVVRMRDRFGCDIPQLPGALLDRVLPRPAETASGPC
;
A
#
# COMPACT_ATOMS: atom_id res chain seq x y z
N MET A 1 0.17 -26.25 -33.90
CA MET A 1 -0.09 -26.70 -35.30
C MET A 1 -0.82 -25.58 -36.06
N ALA A 2 -1.04 -25.70 -37.37
CA ALA A 2 -1.84 -24.72 -38.14
C ALA A 2 -3.27 -25.22 -38.36
N ALA A 3 -4.26 -24.35 -38.17
CA ALA A 3 -5.68 -24.63 -38.37
C ALA A 3 -6.19 -24.10 -39.73
N LYS A 4 -7.30 -24.67 -40.22
CA LYS A 4 -7.95 -24.30 -41.49
C LYS A 4 -9.23 -23.49 -41.20
N VAL A 5 -9.41 -22.36 -41.89
CA VAL A 5 -10.67 -21.60 -41.87
C VAL A 5 -11.53 -21.98 -43.09
N GLU A 6 -12.84 -22.12 -42.88
CA GLU A 6 -13.86 -22.13 -43.94
C GLU A 6 -14.86 -21.01 -43.67
N THR A 7 -15.18 -20.23 -44.70
CA THR A 7 -16.14 -19.11 -44.62
C THR A 7 -17.46 -19.46 -45.30
N ARG A 8 -18.56 -18.89 -44.81
CA ARG A 8 -19.88 -18.94 -45.46
C ARG A 8 -20.23 -17.58 -46.09
N PRO A 9 -21.18 -17.53 -47.05
CA PRO A 9 -21.40 -16.34 -47.89
C PRO A 9 -22.22 -15.21 -47.24
N ASP A 10 -22.81 -15.45 -46.07
CA ASP A 10 -23.93 -14.71 -45.48
C ASP A 10 -23.52 -13.53 -44.55
N GLY A 11 -22.37 -12.90 -44.82
CA GLY A 11 -22.02 -11.54 -44.38
C GLY A 11 -21.69 -11.32 -42.89
N LEU A 12 -22.08 -12.24 -42.00
CA LEU A 12 -21.70 -12.22 -40.60
C LEU A 12 -20.30 -12.84 -40.42
N GLY A 13 -19.33 -11.99 -40.06
CA GLY A 13 -17.95 -12.42 -39.79
C GLY A 13 -17.83 -13.14 -38.45
N PHE A 14 -17.75 -14.47 -38.48
CA PHE A 14 -17.42 -15.29 -37.32
C PHE A 14 -15.91 -15.50 -37.20
N LEU A 15 -15.34 -15.19 -36.04
CA LEU A 15 -13.95 -15.55 -35.70
C LEU A 15 -13.94 -16.88 -34.94
N ALA A 16 -13.19 -17.84 -35.45
CA ALA A 16 -12.81 -19.07 -34.74
C ALA A 16 -11.31 -19.00 -34.43
N SER A 17 -10.95 -18.27 -33.38
CA SER A 17 -9.56 -18.10 -32.95
C SER A 17 -9.14 -19.24 -32.01
N THR A 18 -7.91 -19.73 -32.16
CA THR A 18 -7.29 -20.68 -31.23
C THR A 18 -6.39 -19.91 -30.25
N PHE A 19 -6.60 -20.13 -28.96
CA PHE A 19 -5.94 -19.45 -27.84
C PHE A 19 -5.02 -20.44 -27.12
N MET A 20 -3.88 -19.97 -26.59
CA MET A 20 -2.99 -20.81 -25.77
C MET A 20 -3.00 -20.36 -24.31
N VAL A 21 -3.20 -21.31 -23.40
CA VAL A 21 -3.24 -21.14 -21.93
C VAL A 21 -2.07 -21.94 -21.31
N VAL A 22 -1.62 -21.55 -20.11
CA VAL A 22 -0.46 -22.18 -19.43
C VAL A 22 -0.81 -22.58 -17.98
N PRO A 23 -1.09 -23.87 -17.71
CA PRO A 23 -1.13 -24.42 -16.35
C PRO A 23 0.22 -24.36 -15.58
N MET A 24 0.16 -24.79 -14.32
CA MET A 24 1.31 -25.08 -13.45
C MET A 24 0.87 -26.17 -12.47
N SER A 25 1.70 -27.20 -12.29
CA SER A 25 1.41 -28.38 -11.49
C SER A 25 1.96 -28.28 -10.06
N ASP A 26 1.11 -28.58 -9.08
CA ASP A 26 1.48 -28.88 -7.68
C ASP A 26 1.23 -30.37 -7.43
N ALA A 27 2.28 -31.17 -7.21
CA ALA A 27 2.16 -32.63 -7.10
C ALA A 27 2.09 -33.12 -5.64
N ILE A 28 0.96 -33.72 -5.26
CA ILE A 28 0.83 -34.58 -4.08
C ILE A 28 0.17 -35.89 -4.55
N ALA A 29 0.76 -37.03 -4.22
CA ALA A 29 0.33 -38.34 -4.69
C ALA A 29 -0.75 -38.97 -3.80
N SER A 30 -1.57 -39.83 -4.40
CA SER A 30 -2.36 -40.87 -3.71
C SER A 30 -2.41 -42.13 -4.58
N ASP A 31 -2.48 -43.30 -3.96
CA ASP A 31 -2.21 -44.58 -4.60
C ASP A 31 -3.31 -45.13 -5.53
N ALA A 32 -2.91 -46.00 -6.46
CA ALA A 32 -3.77 -46.90 -7.24
C ALA A 32 -3.67 -48.35 -6.72
N PRO A 33 -4.59 -49.26 -7.10
CA PRO A 33 -4.13 -50.32 -8.04
C PRO A 33 -5.20 -50.97 -8.97
N ILE A 34 -4.77 -51.40 -10.20
CA ILE A 34 -5.03 -52.71 -10.91
C ILE A 34 -6.51 -53.07 -11.29
N GLU A 35 -6.93 -53.71 -12.41
CA GLU A 35 -6.38 -54.48 -13.58
C GLU A 35 -7.29 -54.20 -14.85
N SER A 36 -7.42 -54.89 -16.01
CA SER A 36 -6.85 -56.11 -16.65
C SER A 36 -7.00 -56.13 -18.21
N ASP A 37 -5.95 -56.54 -18.92
CA ASP A 37 -5.83 -57.32 -20.18
C ASP A 37 -6.90 -57.43 -21.33
N THR A 38 -6.51 -56.89 -22.51
CA THR A 38 -6.51 -57.53 -23.89
C THR A 38 -7.83 -57.96 -24.62
N PRO A 39 -7.81 -58.37 -25.92
CA PRO A 39 -7.06 -57.94 -27.13
C PRO A 39 -8.00 -57.54 -28.34
N PRO A 40 -7.48 -57.14 -29.55
CA PRO A 40 -8.29 -56.47 -30.60
C PRO A 40 -8.61 -57.30 -31.88
N PRO A 41 -9.49 -56.76 -32.76
CA PRO A 41 -9.39 -56.98 -34.21
C PRO A 41 -9.47 -55.71 -35.10
N GLN A 42 -9.06 -55.84 -36.36
CA GLN A 42 -9.20 -54.86 -37.48
C GLN A 42 -9.98 -55.52 -38.67
N PRO A 43 -10.16 -54.90 -39.86
CA PRO A 43 -10.84 -53.62 -40.15
C PRO A 43 -11.79 -53.69 -41.39
N THR A 44 -12.83 -52.82 -41.51
CA THR A 44 -13.47 -52.53 -42.82
C THR A 44 -14.14 -51.15 -42.96
N ALA A 45 -13.78 -50.43 -44.02
CA ALA A 45 -14.60 -49.56 -44.88
C ALA A 45 -15.67 -48.58 -44.30
N ALA A 46 -15.24 -47.33 -44.10
CA ALA A 46 -15.89 -46.05 -44.46
C ALA A 46 -17.44 -45.91 -44.61
N LYS A 47 -18.00 -44.91 -43.89
CA LYS A 47 -19.03 -43.99 -44.41
C LYS A 47 -19.11 -42.69 -43.60
N THR A 48 -19.26 -41.56 -44.28
CA THR A 48 -19.27 -40.22 -43.67
C THR A 48 -20.63 -39.84 -43.07
N LYS A 49 -20.65 -39.34 -41.83
CA LYS A 49 -21.71 -38.46 -41.33
C LYS A 49 -21.16 -37.52 -40.23
N ALA A 50 -21.86 -36.42 -39.98
CA ALA A 50 -21.40 -35.31 -39.16
C ALA A 50 -21.78 -35.42 -37.67
N ALA A 51 -21.28 -34.45 -36.89
CA ALA A 51 -21.38 -34.26 -35.43
C ALA A 51 -20.45 -35.15 -34.58
N GLY A 52 -19.88 -34.53 -33.54
CA GLY A 52 -18.89 -35.13 -32.63
C GLY A 52 -17.63 -34.27 -32.51
N ALA A 53 -17.50 -33.54 -31.41
CA ALA A 53 -16.24 -32.94 -30.99
C ALA A 53 -15.49 -33.91 -30.06
N LEU A 54 -14.17 -33.97 -30.20
CA LEU A 54 -13.13 -34.47 -29.28
C LEU A 54 -11.82 -34.32 -30.06
N SER A 55 -10.92 -33.41 -29.67
CA SER A 55 -9.88 -33.61 -28.65
C SER A 55 -8.89 -34.72 -29.01
N GLY A 56 -7.62 -34.33 -29.17
CA GLY A 56 -6.49 -35.20 -29.48
C GLY A 56 -5.20 -34.53 -29.03
N ALA A 57 -4.90 -34.64 -27.73
CA ALA A 57 -3.77 -33.96 -27.12
C ALA A 57 -2.43 -34.55 -27.56
N LEU A 58 -1.51 -33.69 -28.00
CA LEU A 58 -0.08 -33.92 -27.97
C LEU A 58 0.48 -33.09 -26.81
N VAL A 59 0.89 -33.78 -25.75
CA VAL A 59 1.49 -33.13 -24.58
C VAL A 59 2.98 -32.92 -24.88
N ASP A 60 3.33 -31.74 -25.38
CA ASP A 60 4.70 -31.25 -25.32
C ASP A 60 5.09 -30.93 -23.87
N ALA A 61 6.39 -30.85 -23.60
CA ALA A 61 6.93 -30.85 -22.23
C ALA A 61 6.79 -29.53 -21.45
N ASP A 62 6.15 -28.51 -22.03
CA ASP A 62 5.72 -27.29 -21.35
C ASP A 62 4.20 -27.33 -21.18
N ASP A 63 3.73 -27.13 -19.93
CA ASP A 63 2.32 -27.25 -19.50
C ASP A 63 1.43 -26.25 -20.29
N HIS A 64 0.87 -26.68 -21.43
CA HIS A 64 0.09 -25.86 -22.37
C HIS A 64 -1.28 -26.47 -22.67
N MET A 65 -2.29 -25.59 -22.74
CA MET A 65 -3.68 -25.96 -23.02
C MET A 65 -4.26 -25.02 -24.08
N ASP A 66 -4.59 -25.58 -25.25
CA ASP A 66 -5.24 -24.85 -26.33
C ASP A 66 -6.75 -24.78 -26.11
N VAL A 67 -7.34 -23.60 -26.34
CA VAL A 67 -8.76 -23.32 -26.17
C VAL A 67 -9.30 -22.64 -27.43
N ALA A 68 -10.47 -23.05 -27.91
CA ALA A 68 -11.11 -22.45 -29.09
C ALA A 68 -12.35 -21.66 -28.66
N ILE A 69 -12.39 -20.36 -28.96
CA ILE A 69 -13.47 -19.47 -28.50
C ILE A 69 -13.95 -18.60 -29.66
N THR A 70 -15.27 -18.56 -29.83
CA THR A 70 -15.95 -17.71 -30.83
C THR A 70 -16.47 -16.45 -30.14
N VAL A 71 -15.92 -15.30 -30.51
CA VAL A 71 -16.35 -13.98 -30.00
C VAL A 71 -16.58 -13.05 -31.18
N GLY A 72 -17.75 -12.40 -31.21
CA GLY A 72 -18.07 -11.37 -32.21
C GLY A 72 -17.46 -10.02 -31.82
N TYR A 73 -17.10 -9.19 -32.82
CA TYR A 73 -16.63 -7.82 -32.57
C TYR A 73 -17.70 -6.89 -31.98
N PHE A 74 -18.98 -7.26 -32.08
CA PHE A 74 -20.11 -6.55 -31.50
C PHE A 74 -21.08 -7.54 -30.83
N GLN A 75 -21.71 -7.10 -29.75
CA GLN A 75 -22.83 -7.76 -29.08
C GLN A 75 -23.88 -6.71 -28.70
N ASP A 76 -25.15 -6.96 -29.04
CA ASP A 76 -26.28 -6.05 -28.76
C ASP A 76 -26.01 -4.59 -29.14
N GLU A 77 -25.54 -4.40 -30.39
CA GLU A 77 -25.10 -3.14 -31.01
C GLU A 77 -23.89 -2.43 -30.36
N LYS A 78 -23.31 -3.00 -29.29
CA LYS A 78 -22.14 -2.45 -28.60
C LYS A 78 -20.85 -3.14 -29.06
N PRO A 79 -19.70 -2.44 -29.09
CA PRO A 79 -18.42 -3.06 -29.38
C PRO A 79 -18.03 -4.01 -28.23
N THR A 80 -17.67 -5.24 -28.56
CA THR A 80 -17.22 -6.24 -27.58
C THR A 80 -15.85 -5.85 -27.04
N LEU A 81 -15.68 -5.90 -25.72
CA LEU A 81 -14.47 -5.48 -25.02
C LEU A 81 -13.55 -6.67 -24.70
N VAL A 82 -12.29 -6.34 -24.40
CA VAL A 82 -11.30 -7.29 -23.84
C VAL A 82 -11.80 -7.95 -22.54
N SER A 83 -12.62 -7.27 -21.72
CA SER A 83 -13.28 -7.88 -20.56
C SER A 83 -14.14 -9.08 -20.90
N ASP A 84 -14.78 -9.06 -22.07
CA ASP A 84 -15.86 -9.98 -22.42
C ASP A 84 -15.26 -11.25 -23.02
N LEU A 85 -14.26 -11.09 -23.90
CA LEU A 85 -13.35 -12.18 -24.29
C LEU A 85 -12.68 -12.81 -23.07
N ARG A 86 -12.26 -12.02 -22.07
CA ARG A 86 -11.66 -12.56 -20.83
C ARG A 86 -12.66 -13.33 -19.99
N ALA A 87 -13.93 -12.93 -19.97
CA ALA A 87 -15.00 -13.68 -19.30
C ALA A 87 -15.25 -15.03 -19.99
N ALA A 88 -15.33 -15.06 -21.33
CA ALA A 88 -15.47 -16.30 -22.10
C ALA A 88 -14.27 -17.25 -21.90
N ILE A 89 -13.04 -16.74 -21.91
CA ILE A 89 -11.85 -17.55 -21.57
C ILE A 89 -11.94 -18.08 -20.13
N ALA A 90 -12.38 -17.26 -19.17
CA ALA A 90 -12.47 -17.66 -17.78
C ALA A 90 -13.50 -18.77 -17.55
N GLU A 91 -14.66 -18.68 -18.20
CA GLU A 91 -15.72 -19.70 -18.18
C GLU A 91 -15.21 -21.04 -18.75
N GLU A 92 -14.70 -21.05 -19.98
CA GLU A 92 -14.21 -22.26 -20.68
C GLU A 92 -13.02 -22.92 -19.96
N THR A 93 -12.18 -22.13 -19.27
CA THR A 93 -11.02 -22.65 -18.53
C THR A 93 -11.28 -22.97 -17.05
N GLY A 94 -12.49 -22.72 -16.54
CA GLY A 94 -12.80 -22.85 -15.11
C GLY A 94 -11.97 -21.92 -14.21
N THR A 95 -11.48 -20.79 -14.73
CA THR A 95 -10.69 -19.82 -13.99
C THR A 95 -11.51 -18.56 -13.65
N HIS A 96 -10.98 -17.69 -12.78
CA HIS A 96 -11.62 -16.41 -12.49
C HIS A 96 -11.04 -15.31 -13.39
N PRO A 97 -11.85 -14.46 -14.07
CA PRO A 97 -11.34 -13.55 -15.11
C PRO A 97 -10.30 -12.54 -14.59
N GLU A 98 -10.41 -12.09 -13.33
CA GLU A 98 -9.35 -11.26 -12.71
C GLU A 98 -7.97 -11.91 -12.67
N GLN A 99 -7.89 -13.25 -12.67
CA GLN A 99 -6.65 -14.03 -12.64
C GLN A 99 -6.03 -14.23 -14.03
N LEU A 100 -6.62 -13.69 -15.10
CA LEU A 100 -6.08 -13.78 -16.45
C LEU A 100 -5.37 -12.49 -16.86
N ARG A 101 -4.31 -12.63 -17.66
CA ARG A 101 -3.65 -11.56 -18.42
C ARG A 101 -3.51 -12.04 -19.86
N MET A 102 -4.17 -11.35 -20.78
CA MET A 102 -4.04 -11.60 -22.21
C MET A 102 -2.83 -10.83 -22.77
N VAL A 103 -2.00 -11.51 -23.54
CA VAL A 103 -0.90 -10.94 -24.30
C VAL A 103 -1.15 -11.25 -25.77
N LEU A 104 -1.39 -10.21 -26.56
CA LEU A 104 -1.67 -10.31 -27.99
C LEU A 104 -0.35 -10.23 -28.76
N ARG A 105 -0.08 -11.23 -29.60
CA ARG A 105 1.12 -11.37 -30.42
C ARG A 105 0.78 -11.25 -31.90
N GLY A 106 1.67 -10.65 -32.69
CA GLY A 106 1.56 -10.52 -34.15
C GLY A 106 0.53 -9.50 -34.66
N ALA A 107 -0.46 -9.13 -33.83
CA ALA A 107 -1.54 -8.25 -34.22
C ALA A 107 -1.13 -6.80 -34.46
N LYS A 108 -1.94 -6.13 -35.27
CA LYS A 108 -1.83 -4.70 -35.59
C LYS A 108 -3.02 -3.98 -34.94
N HIS A 109 -2.76 -2.95 -34.15
CA HIS A 109 -3.79 -2.03 -33.68
C HIS A 109 -4.11 -1.04 -34.83
N ARG A 110 -5.40 -0.88 -35.17
CA ARG A 110 -5.86 -0.17 -36.38
C ARG A 110 -5.32 1.27 -36.48
N ASP A 111 -5.40 2.04 -35.40
CA ASP A 111 -4.89 3.42 -35.35
C ASP A 111 -3.37 3.54 -35.23
N MET A 112 -2.64 2.48 -34.87
CA MET A 112 -1.19 2.57 -34.58
C MET A 112 -0.34 2.40 -35.84
N THR A 113 -0.13 3.50 -36.55
CA THR A 113 0.81 3.61 -37.70
C THR A 113 2.29 3.31 -37.37
N LYS A 114 2.63 3.02 -36.10
CA LYS A 114 4.01 2.78 -35.63
C LYS A 114 4.36 1.29 -35.63
N ARG A 115 5.10 0.87 -36.65
CA ARG A 115 5.76 -0.45 -36.73
C ARG A 115 6.75 -0.65 -35.58
N GLY A 116 6.85 -1.86 -35.03
CA GLY A 116 8.02 -2.29 -34.23
C GLY A 116 7.76 -3.03 -32.90
N LEU A 117 6.51 -3.19 -32.47
CA LEU A 117 6.15 -4.02 -31.30
C LEU A 117 5.44 -5.29 -31.76
N THR A 118 5.88 -6.44 -31.25
CA THR A 118 5.29 -7.77 -31.56
C THR A 118 4.25 -8.22 -30.52
N ASP A 119 4.35 -7.69 -29.29
CA ASP A 119 3.66 -8.16 -28.10
C ASP A 119 2.94 -6.98 -27.43
N PHE A 120 1.62 -7.09 -27.26
CA PHE A 120 0.79 -6.09 -26.57
C PHE A 120 0.07 -6.74 -25.37
N THR A 121 -0.22 -5.98 -24.31
CA THR A 121 -1.05 -6.46 -23.19
C THR A 121 -2.41 -5.81 -23.28
N LEU A 122 -3.45 -6.62 -23.46
CA LEU A 122 -4.81 -6.13 -23.65
C LEU A 122 -5.42 -5.65 -22.32
N HIS A 123 -5.93 -4.43 -22.31
CA HIS A 123 -6.60 -3.81 -21.16
C HIS A 123 -8.11 -3.99 -21.24
N ASP A 124 -8.77 -4.24 -20.10
CA ASP A 124 -10.20 -4.62 -20.01
C ASP A 124 -11.18 -3.71 -20.78
N THR A 125 -10.88 -2.42 -20.88
CA THR A 125 -11.72 -1.42 -21.54
C THR A 125 -11.42 -1.20 -23.03
N GLU A 126 -10.47 -1.94 -23.62
CA GLU A 126 -10.15 -1.85 -25.04
C GLU A 126 -11.20 -2.62 -25.87
N PRO A 127 -11.79 -2.01 -26.91
CA PRO A 127 -12.59 -2.73 -27.89
C PRO A 127 -11.76 -3.78 -28.63
N LEU A 128 -12.30 -4.99 -28.80
CA LEU A 128 -11.65 -6.02 -29.63
C LEU A 128 -11.52 -5.57 -31.09
N MET A 129 -12.47 -4.74 -31.56
CA MET A 129 -12.50 -4.21 -32.92
C MET A 129 -11.38 -3.23 -33.26
N ASP A 130 -10.60 -2.76 -32.29
CA ASP A 130 -9.44 -1.87 -32.54
C ASP A 130 -8.19 -2.67 -32.95
N TRP A 131 -8.26 -4.00 -32.85
CA TRP A 131 -7.19 -4.94 -33.19
C TRP A 131 -7.56 -5.79 -34.41
N HIS A 132 -6.57 -6.05 -35.26
CA HIS A 132 -6.69 -7.09 -36.28
C HIS A 132 -6.48 -8.47 -35.64
N LEU A 133 -7.57 -9.08 -35.17
CA LEU A 133 -7.58 -10.46 -34.63
C LEU A 133 -7.84 -11.52 -35.72
N ASP A 134 -8.02 -11.06 -36.96
CA ASP A 134 -8.33 -11.81 -38.18
C ASP A 134 -7.11 -12.20 -39.03
N ASP A 135 -5.93 -11.61 -38.77
CA ASP A 135 -4.66 -12.00 -39.40
C ASP A 135 -4.21 -13.40 -38.91
N THR A 136 -3.82 -14.31 -39.81
CA THR A 136 -3.45 -15.71 -39.46
C THR A 136 -2.15 -15.85 -38.66
N GLU A 137 -1.40 -14.77 -38.47
CA GLU A 137 -0.18 -14.71 -37.65
C GLU A 137 -0.48 -14.27 -36.20
N VAL A 138 -1.76 -14.06 -35.85
CA VAL A 138 -2.18 -13.46 -34.58
C VAL A 138 -2.51 -14.53 -33.54
N LEU A 139 -2.00 -14.30 -32.32
CA LEU A 139 -2.13 -15.19 -31.19
C LEU A 139 -2.45 -14.40 -29.92
N VAL A 140 -3.52 -14.78 -29.22
CA VAL A 140 -3.79 -14.32 -27.84
C VAL A 140 -3.25 -15.38 -26.88
N GLU A 141 -2.12 -15.05 -26.25
CA GLU A 141 -1.50 -15.84 -25.20
C GLU A 141 -2.11 -15.49 -23.84
N VAL A 142 -2.74 -16.45 -23.17
CA VAL A 142 -3.44 -16.26 -21.89
C VAL A 142 -2.56 -16.73 -20.74
N LYS A 143 -2.00 -15.78 -20.00
CA LYS A 143 -1.15 -16.06 -18.84
C LYS A 143 -1.93 -15.91 -17.54
N LYS A 144 -1.75 -16.84 -16.59
CA LYS A 144 -2.23 -16.66 -15.22
C LYS A 144 -1.53 -15.45 -14.59
N LYS A 145 -2.30 -14.43 -14.22
CA LYS A 145 -1.88 -13.16 -13.65
C LYS A 145 -1.32 -13.38 -12.24
N GLN A 146 -0.03 -13.70 -12.17
CA GLN A 146 0.70 -13.84 -10.92
C GLN A 146 0.58 -12.56 -10.08
N ARG A 147 -0.30 -12.56 -9.08
CA ARG A 147 -0.28 -11.57 -7.99
C ARG A 147 1.01 -11.81 -7.21
N ALA A 148 2.06 -11.05 -7.55
CA ALA A 148 3.41 -11.17 -7.00
C ALA A 148 3.42 -10.92 -5.48
N GLY A 149 3.23 -11.99 -4.71
CA GLY A 149 3.07 -11.95 -3.26
C GLY A 149 2.67 -13.27 -2.57
N LYS A 150 2.13 -14.27 -3.30
CA LYS A 150 1.92 -15.63 -2.73
C LYS A 150 3.06 -16.61 -3.06
N SER A 151 3.23 -17.02 -4.31
CA SER A 151 4.19 -18.09 -4.69
C SER A 151 5.68 -17.72 -4.64
N LEU A 152 6.02 -16.42 -4.61
CA LEU A 152 7.41 -15.94 -4.73
C LEU A 152 8.03 -15.45 -3.41
N HIS A 153 7.27 -15.37 -2.32
CA HIS A 153 7.62 -14.66 -1.06
C HIS A 153 8.13 -13.21 -1.20
N ARG A 154 8.17 -12.64 -2.41
CA ARG A 154 8.62 -11.27 -2.68
C ARG A 154 7.48 -10.26 -2.45
N PRO A 155 7.71 -9.14 -1.75
CA PRO A 155 6.74 -8.05 -1.66
C PRO A 155 6.50 -7.46 -3.05
N GLY A 156 5.23 -7.30 -3.42
CA GLY A 156 4.85 -6.96 -4.79
C GLY A 156 5.37 -5.61 -5.29
N ASN A 157 5.55 -5.51 -6.60
CA ASN A 157 6.21 -4.39 -7.31
C ASN A 157 5.63 -2.97 -7.07
N GLY A 158 4.57 -2.80 -6.26
CA GLY A 158 4.15 -1.49 -5.76
C GLY A 158 5.23 -0.78 -4.94
N TRP A 159 6.12 -1.52 -4.27
CA TRP A 159 7.28 -0.96 -3.54
C TRP A 159 8.34 -0.40 -4.52
N PHE A 160 8.54 -1.09 -5.63
CA PHE A 160 9.59 -0.81 -6.63
C PHE A 160 9.15 0.15 -7.76
N LYS A 161 7.86 0.51 -7.86
CA LYS A 161 7.37 1.46 -8.87
C LYS A 161 7.86 2.87 -8.57
N ILE A 162 8.93 3.29 -9.26
CA ILE A 162 9.28 4.71 -9.44
C ILE A 162 8.05 5.40 -10.05
N LYS A 163 7.40 6.28 -9.29
CA LYS A 163 6.30 7.11 -9.80
C LYS A 163 6.88 8.23 -10.68
N LYS A 164 6.15 8.65 -11.72
CA LYS A 164 6.42 9.94 -12.37
C LYS A 164 6.45 11.01 -11.27
N GLY A 165 7.58 11.71 -11.11
CA GLY A 165 7.88 12.53 -9.93
C GLY A 165 9.13 12.11 -9.13
N GLY A 166 9.96 11.19 -9.62
CA GLY A 166 11.36 11.04 -9.19
C GLY A 166 11.62 10.38 -7.83
N ARG A 167 10.59 9.93 -7.10
CA ARG A 167 10.76 9.21 -5.82
C ARG A 167 11.53 7.90 -6.03
N THR A 168 12.62 7.71 -5.27
CA THR A 168 13.43 6.49 -5.33
C THR A 168 12.70 5.30 -4.72
N CYS A 169 13.16 4.07 -5.01
CA CYS A 169 12.60 2.87 -4.37
C CYS A 169 12.71 2.95 -2.83
N THR A 170 13.85 3.40 -2.30
CA THR A 170 14.06 3.61 -0.86
C THR A 170 13.02 4.55 -0.24
N MET A 171 12.63 5.63 -0.93
CA MET A 171 11.57 6.54 -0.46
C MET A 171 10.18 5.88 -0.45
N ASN A 172 9.86 5.02 -1.43
CA ASN A 172 8.61 4.25 -1.42
C ASN A 172 8.59 3.25 -0.26
N ILE A 173 9.71 2.56 0.00
CA ILE A 173 9.85 1.58 1.09
C ILE A 173 9.72 2.28 2.44
N ALA A 174 10.49 3.35 2.66
CA ALA A 174 10.39 4.18 3.87
C ALA A 174 8.96 4.71 4.07
N GLY A 175 8.33 5.23 3.01
CA GLY A 175 6.93 5.70 3.07
C GLY A 175 5.91 4.60 3.39
N ALA A 176 6.11 3.38 2.89
CA ALA A 176 5.27 2.24 3.23
C ALA A 176 5.44 1.82 4.70
N ILE A 177 6.69 1.75 5.19
CA ILE A 177 7.01 1.46 6.59
C ILE A 177 6.41 2.53 7.51
N VAL A 178 6.67 3.81 7.24
CA VAL A 178 6.12 4.96 7.96
C VAL A 178 4.59 4.92 8.00
N LYS A 179 3.94 4.69 6.86
CA LYS A 179 2.47 4.59 6.79
C LYS A 179 1.92 3.39 7.58
N GLN A 180 2.61 2.26 7.57
CA GLN A 180 2.20 1.07 8.30
C GLN A 180 2.48 1.16 9.81
N MET A 181 3.60 1.74 10.22
CA MET A 181 4.04 1.79 11.62
C MET A 181 3.45 2.97 12.40
N ILE A 182 3.28 4.13 11.76
CA ILE A 182 2.83 5.37 12.41
C ILE A 182 1.35 5.66 12.05
N PHE A 183 1.06 5.85 10.75
CA PHE A 183 -0.26 6.32 10.29
C PHE A 183 -1.38 5.28 10.37
N SER A 184 -1.07 3.98 10.42
CA SER A 184 -2.08 2.93 10.66
C SER A 184 -2.27 2.61 12.16
N LYS A 185 -1.65 3.39 13.06
CA LYS A 185 -1.58 3.11 14.51
C LYS A 185 -1.99 4.31 15.38
N ALA A 186 -2.07 5.51 14.81
CA ALA A 186 -2.56 6.70 15.49
C ALA A 186 -3.37 7.59 14.53
N ASN A 187 -4.39 8.26 15.08
CA ASN A 187 -5.03 9.42 14.45
C ASN A 187 -4.07 10.61 14.58
N GLN A 188 -3.74 11.29 13.49
CA GLN A 188 -2.75 12.36 13.50
C GLN A 188 -3.36 13.68 13.01
N TYR A 189 -3.14 14.73 13.77
CA TYR A 189 -3.60 16.09 13.49
C TYR A 189 -2.41 17.05 13.54
N SER A 190 -2.44 18.09 12.71
CA SER A 190 -1.48 19.20 12.80
C SER A 190 -2.22 20.47 13.20
N VAL A 191 -1.68 21.17 14.20
CA VAL A 191 -2.26 22.40 14.73
C VAL A 191 -1.21 23.50 14.66
N THR A 192 -1.56 24.64 14.05
CA THR A 192 -0.76 25.87 14.20
C THR A 192 -1.17 26.59 15.48
N VAL A 193 -0.20 26.87 16.35
CA VAL A 193 -0.38 27.48 17.67
C VAL A 193 0.64 28.61 17.86
N GLU A 194 0.32 29.58 18.72
CA GLU A 194 1.28 30.61 19.15
C GLU A 194 2.04 30.13 20.38
N GLU A 195 3.30 30.52 20.55
CA GLU A 195 4.16 30.01 21.64
C GLU A 195 3.54 30.10 23.05
N PRO A 196 3.00 31.25 23.52
CA PRO A 196 2.35 31.36 24.84
C PRO A 196 0.95 30.70 24.91
N ARG A 197 0.61 29.84 23.96
CA ARG A 197 -0.61 29.02 23.94
C ARG A 197 -0.30 27.52 23.85
N ILE A 198 0.97 27.10 23.83
CA ILE A 198 1.33 25.68 23.72
C ILE A 198 0.87 24.89 24.94
N PHE A 199 1.32 25.23 26.15
CA PHE A 199 0.92 24.48 27.35
C PHE A 199 -0.58 24.60 27.66
N PRO A 200 -1.22 25.79 27.59
CA PRO A 200 -2.68 25.89 27.71
C PRO A 200 -3.43 24.99 26.74
N LEU A 201 -3.01 24.89 25.47
CA LEU A 201 -3.64 24.03 24.49
C LEU A 201 -3.43 22.53 24.77
N ILE A 202 -2.24 22.14 25.22
CA ILE A 202 -1.97 20.77 25.67
C ILE A 202 -2.94 20.40 26.80
N MET A 203 -3.15 21.30 27.77
CA MET A 203 -4.07 21.09 28.88
C MET A 203 -5.54 21.03 28.44
N GLU A 204 -6.00 21.99 27.64
CA GLU A 204 -7.35 22.01 27.04
C GLU A 204 -7.68 20.68 26.33
N LEU A 205 -6.69 20.09 25.63
CA LEU A 205 -6.83 18.81 24.95
C LEU A 205 -6.78 17.62 25.91
N CYS A 206 -5.88 17.59 26.90
CA CYS A 206 -5.85 16.54 27.93
C CYS A 206 -7.17 16.45 28.72
N ASP A 207 -7.80 17.60 29.01
CA ASP A 207 -9.10 17.65 29.67
C ASP A 207 -10.26 17.25 28.74
N HIS A 208 -10.27 17.71 27.47
CA HIS A 208 -11.28 17.28 26.49
C HIS A 208 -11.30 15.76 26.27
N TYR A 209 -10.12 15.11 26.29
CA TYR A 209 -10.02 13.65 26.14
C TYR A 209 -10.05 12.88 27.47
N CYS A 210 -10.01 13.56 28.64
CA CYS A 210 -9.85 12.95 29.96
C CYS A 210 -8.71 11.92 29.99
N ALA A 211 -7.50 12.34 29.58
CA ALA A 211 -6.37 11.44 29.38
C ALA A 211 -5.01 12.04 29.76
N ASP A 212 -4.16 11.22 30.37
CA ASP A 212 -2.72 11.45 30.45
C ASP A 212 -2.08 11.45 29.04
N ALA A 213 -0.99 12.21 28.90
CA ALA A 213 -0.33 12.45 27.63
C ALA A 213 1.19 12.33 27.70
N VAL A 214 1.78 12.02 26.54
CA VAL A 214 3.23 12.08 26.33
C VAL A 214 3.57 13.24 25.41
N VAL A 215 4.55 14.06 25.79
CA VAL A 215 5.02 15.18 24.98
C VAL A 215 6.40 14.83 24.42
N LEU A 216 6.45 14.46 23.14
CA LEU A 216 7.70 14.30 22.40
C LEU A 216 8.27 15.68 22.07
N ALA A 217 9.33 16.06 22.78
CA ALA A 217 9.99 17.35 22.63
C ALA A 217 11.32 17.20 21.89
N ALA A 218 11.57 18.11 20.95
CA ALA A 218 12.89 18.34 20.39
C ALA A 218 13.82 19.03 21.42
N ALA A 219 15.00 19.47 20.96
CA ALA A 219 16.03 20.08 21.81
C ALA A 219 15.60 21.34 22.61
N ASP A 220 14.47 21.97 22.26
CA ASP A 220 13.93 23.16 22.94
C ASP A 220 12.92 22.83 24.07
N ALA A 221 13.06 21.66 24.71
CA ALA A 221 12.10 21.15 25.71
C ALA A 221 11.97 22.02 26.97
N ASP A 222 13.03 22.75 27.34
CA ASP A 222 13.21 23.41 28.64
C ASP A 222 12.18 24.50 28.96
N ALA A 223 11.48 25.04 27.96
CA ALA A 223 10.40 26.01 28.17
C ALA A 223 9.15 25.39 28.81
N LEU A 224 8.85 24.13 28.49
CA LEU A 224 7.59 23.49 28.88
C LEU A 224 7.48 23.19 30.39
N PRO A 225 8.54 22.72 31.09
CA PRO A 225 8.51 22.59 32.55
C PRO A 225 8.26 23.92 33.26
N ALA A 226 8.93 25.01 32.84
CA ALA A 226 8.75 26.33 33.45
C ALA A 226 7.33 26.89 33.21
N GLU A 227 6.75 26.65 32.02
CA GLU A 227 5.35 27.00 31.75
C GLU A 227 4.39 26.14 32.60
N ALA A 228 4.71 24.88 32.86
CA ALA A 228 3.91 23.98 33.71
C ALA A 228 3.95 24.35 35.21
N GLU A 229 5.12 24.73 35.74
CA GLU A 229 5.25 25.24 37.12
C GLU A 229 4.40 26.49 37.32
N ALA A 230 4.37 27.40 36.34
CA ALA A 230 3.51 28.59 36.36
C ALA A 230 2.00 28.26 36.35
N HIS A 231 1.62 27.05 35.90
CA HIS A 231 0.26 26.50 35.97
C HIS A 231 0.05 25.54 37.16
N GLY A 232 0.99 25.46 38.11
CA GLY A 232 0.84 24.70 39.35
C GLY A 232 1.17 23.20 39.27
N PHE A 233 1.90 22.77 38.24
CA PHE A 233 2.44 21.40 38.17
C PHE A 233 3.72 21.28 38.97
N SER A 234 3.93 20.13 39.63
CA SER A 234 5.24 19.72 40.15
C SER A 234 6.05 19.05 39.05
N VAL A 235 7.32 19.43 38.92
CA VAL A 235 8.26 18.92 37.91
C VAL A 235 9.22 17.91 38.53
N GLU A 236 9.27 16.71 37.96
CA GLU A 236 10.29 15.69 38.28
C GLU A 236 11.12 15.41 37.02
N ALA A 237 12.36 15.91 36.97
CA ALA A 237 13.27 15.73 35.83
C ALA A 237 14.27 14.60 36.08
N ASP A 238 14.33 13.64 35.17
CA ASP A 238 15.36 12.59 35.10
C ASP A 238 16.44 13.00 34.08
N GLY A 239 17.57 13.45 34.63
CA GLY A 239 18.73 13.89 33.85
C GLY A 239 19.39 12.79 33.02
N ASP A 240 19.26 11.52 33.41
CA ASP A 240 19.94 10.39 32.76
C ASP A 240 19.11 9.82 31.60
N THR A 241 17.77 9.77 31.72
CA THR A 241 16.91 9.29 30.63
C THR A 241 16.39 10.39 29.69
N GLY A 242 16.34 11.65 30.12
CA GLY A 242 15.72 12.74 29.35
C GLY A 242 14.19 12.74 29.42
N VAL A 243 13.65 12.18 30.49
CA VAL A 243 12.23 12.21 30.85
C VAL A 243 12.01 13.33 31.85
N THR A 244 11.01 14.18 31.62
CA THR A 244 10.53 15.14 32.63
C THR A 244 9.05 14.95 32.85
N LYS A 245 8.66 14.60 34.08
CA LYS A 245 7.28 14.42 34.48
C LYS A 245 6.73 15.76 34.95
N LEU A 246 5.54 16.12 34.47
CA LEU A 246 4.77 17.25 34.94
C LEU A 246 3.52 16.65 35.59
N VAL A 247 3.37 16.79 36.90
CA VAL A 247 2.28 16.18 37.67
C VAL A 247 1.43 17.26 38.33
N SER A 248 0.11 17.15 38.22
CA SER A 248 -0.86 17.94 39.00
C SER A 248 -1.80 17.02 39.76
N ALA A 249 -2.73 17.58 40.54
CA ALA A 249 -3.75 16.82 41.25
C ALA A 249 -4.75 16.06 40.33
N GLN A 250 -4.76 16.36 39.03
CA GLN A 250 -5.75 15.84 38.07
C GLN A 250 -5.14 15.17 36.84
N ARG A 251 -3.93 15.56 36.41
CA ARG A 251 -3.31 15.12 35.15
C ARG A 251 -1.82 14.87 35.32
N ARG A 252 -1.27 14.02 34.48
CA ARG A 252 0.16 13.76 34.36
C ARG A 252 0.60 13.81 32.91
N LEU A 253 1.59 14.65 32.64
CA LEU A 253 2.26 14.74 31.34
C LEU A 253 3.65 14.14 31.48
N THR A 254 4.03 13.26 30.56
CA THR A 254 5.41 12.76 30.45
C THR A 254 6.09 13.43 29.27
N VAL A 255 6.95 14.41 29.53
CA VAL A 255 7.82 15.00 28.51
C VAL A 255 8.97 14.03 28.25
N VAL A 256 9.27 13.78 26.99
CA VAL A 256 10.38 12.94 26.53
C VAL A 256 11.17 13.67 25.47
N SER A 257 12.42 13.97 25.79
CA SER A 257 13.33 14.74 24.91
C SER A 257 14.10 13.81 23.96
N GLU A 258 14.25 14.22 22.71
CA GLU A 258 15.09 13.51 21.73
C GLU A 258 16.59 13.66 22.00
N ARG A 259 17.24 12.60 22.48
CA ARG A 259 18.72 12.56 22.66
C ARG A 259 19.40 11.97 21.43
N ASP A 260 20.64 12.38 21.16
CA ASP A 260 21.48 11.72 20.16
C ASP A 260 21.83 10.30 20.62
N ASP A 261 21.86 9.34 19.71
CA ASP A 261 22.28 7.96 20.01
C ASP A 261 23.77 7.90 20.40
N PRO A 262 24.13 7.53 21.64
CA PRO A 262 25.52 7.51 22.08
C PRO A 262 26.34 6.38 21.45
N ASP A 263 25.70 5.32 20.96
CA ASP A 263 26.37 4.19 20.31
C ASP A 263 26.63 4.46 18.81
N PHE A 264 26.02 5.50 18.23
CA PHE A 264 26.17 5.83 16.82
C PHE A 264 27.42 6.69 16.56
N SER A 265 28.51 6.05 16.11
CA SER A 265 29.73 6.80 15.77
C SER A 265 29.50 7.75 14.59
N LYS A 266 29.89 9.02 14.77
CA LYS A 266 29.99 10.04 13.72
C LYS A 266 30.89 9.62 12.56
N ASP A 267 31.81 8.68 12.77
CA ASP A 267 32.68 8.15 11.72
C ASP A 267 31.89 7.42 10.62
N MET A 268 30.69 6.91 10.94
CA MET A 268 29.79 6.29 9.95
C MET A 268 29.15 7.29 8.98
N LEU A 269 29.29 8.60 9.22
CA LEU A 269 28.81 9.69 8.35
C LEU A 269 29.94 10.34 7.53
N GLN A 270 31.19 9.90 7.69
CA GLN A 270 32.31 10.46 6.92
C GLN A 270 32.11 10.20 5.41
N GLY A 271 31.92 11.28 4.65
CA GLY A 271 31.75 11.26 3.20
C GLY A 271 30.35 11.61 2.68
N THR A 272 29.38 11.92 3.53
CA THR A 272 28.08 12.48 3.09
C THR A 272 28.12 14.01 3.06
N GLU A 273 28.05 14.62 1.87
CA GLU A 273 27.94 16.09 1.70
C GLU A 273 26.51 16.65 1.94
N ASP A 274 25.57 15.82 2.41
CA ASP A 274 24.17 16.22 2.65
C ASP A 274 23.99 16.63 4.13
N PRO A 275 23.70 17.92 4.43
CA PRO A 275 23.51 18.39 5.81
C PRO A 275 22.20 17.89 6.47
N ASP A 276 21.28 17.28 5.72
CA ASP A 276 20.16 16.52 6.32
C ASP A 276 20.61 15.11 6.78
N LEU A 277 21.79 14.62 6.36
CA LEU A 277 22.37 13.33 6.80
C LEU A 277 23.39 13.46 7.94
N GLU A 278 23.93 14.65 8.23
CA GLU A 278 24.79 14.90 9.41
C GLU A 278 24.04 14.71 10.76
N LYS A 279 22.71 14.61 10.72
CA LYS A 279 21.84 14.45 11.87
C LYS A 279 21.93 13.02 12.42
N LEU A 280 22.56 12.88 13.58
CA LEU A 280 22.59 11.63 14.34
C LEU A 280 21.16 11.09 14.57
N PRO A 281 20.97 9.75 14.55
CA PRO A 281 19.69 9.15 14.91
C PRO A 281 19.36 9.51 16.36
N ALA A 282 18.07 9.71 16.64
CA ALA A 282 17.59 10.02 17.98
C ALA A 282 17.16 8.77 18.75
N VAL A 283 17.51 8.77 20.03
CA VAL A 283 16.99 7.85 21.04
C VAL A 283 16.03 8.62 21.93
N VAL A 284 14.83 8.07 22.10
CA VAL A 284 13.86 8.49 23.11
C VAL A 284 13.65 7.35 24.11
N HIS A 285 13.61 7.68 25.40
CA HIS A 285 13.27 6.74 26.46
C HIS A 285 11.83 7.01 26.95
N VAL A 286 10.87 6.16 26.58
CA VAL A 286 9.51 6.22 27.14
C VAL A 286 9.47 5.37 28.40
N PRO A 287 9.19 5.94 29.59
CA PRO A 287 9.17 5.21 30.84
C PRO A 287 7.89 4.37 30.97
N GLU A 288 7.92 3.31 31.79
CA GLU A 288 6.82 2.34 31.88
C GLU A 288 5.52 2.96 32.38
N GLU A 289 5.60 3.92 33.30
CA GLU A 289 4.44 4.61 33.85
C GLU A 289 3.67 5.47 32.83
N ALA A 290 4.29 5.81 31.69
CA ALA A 290 3.61 6.52 30.60
C ALA A 290 2.74 5.58 29.74
N VAL A 291 2.96 4.26 29.80
CA VAL A 291 2.20 3.27 29.02
C VAL A 291 0.72 3.34 29.38
N GLY A 292 -0.13 3.48 28.36
CA GLY A 292 -1.57 3.74 28.51
C GLY A 292 -2.00 5.18 28.27
N SER A 293 -1.05 6.14 28.20
CA SER A 293 -1.34 7.51 27.72
C SER A 293 -1.95 7.47 26.33
N LYS A 294 -3.12 8.10 26.14
CA LYS A 294 -3.86 8.08 24.86
C LYS A 294 -3.45 9.18 23.90
N LEU A 295 -2.88 10.26 24.45
CA LEU A 295 -2.46 11.43 23.70
C LEU A 295 -0.93 11.48 23.54
N ILE A 296 -0.49 11.89 22.36
CA ILE A 296 0.89 12.28 22.08
C ILE A 296 0.88 13.71 21.53
N PHE A 297 1.66 14.59 22.12
CA PHE A 297 1.96 15.91 21.57
C PHE A 297 3.38 15.89 21.00
N VAL A 298 3.61 16.55 19.87
CA VAL A 298 4.94 16.64 19.25
C VAL A 298 5.33 18.10 19.10
N LEU A 299 6.45 18.48 19.71
CA LEU A 299 6.94 19.86 19.81
C LEU A 299 8.28 20.02 19.08
N GLY A 300 8.28 20.82 18.01
CA GLY A 300 9.49 21.50 17.49
C GLY A 300 10.52 20.66 16.71
N GLY A 301 10.23 19.41 16.36
CA GLY A 301 11.19 18.44 15.78
C GLY A 301 11.78 18.74 14.40
N ASP A 302 12.89 18.06 14.10
CA ASP A 302 13.27 17.76 12.71
C ASP A 302 12.55 16.50 12.24
N VAL A 303 11.98 16.57 11.05
CA VAL A 303 11.08 15.56 10.47
C VAL A 303 11.63 14.15 10.43
N LEU A 304 12.91 13.98 10.14
CA LEU A 304 13.50 12.64 9.98
C LEU A 304 13.81 12.03 11.35
N ARG A 305 14.29 12.86 12.28
CA ARG A 305 14.52 12.54 13.69
C ARG A 305 13.20 12.18 14.40
N GLU A 306 12.22 13.10 14.30
CA GLU A 306 10.85 13.00 14.80
C GLU A 306 10.15 11.71 14.36
N THR A 307 10.32 11.31 13.09
CA THR A 307 9.70 10.09 12.54
C THR A 307 10.19 8.82 13.25
N GLY A 308 11.48 8.73 13.60
CA GLY A 308 12.05 7.60 14.33
C GLY A 308 11.56 7.58 15.79
N SER A 309 11.71 8.71 16.47
CA SER A 309 11.27 8.93 17.85
C SER A 309 9.79 8.64 18.04
N LEU A 310 8.91 9.23 17.21
CA LEU A 310 7.47 9.03 17.26
C LEU A 310 7.07 7.57 16.98
N THR A 311 7.80 6.85 16.12
CA THR A 311 7.59 5.41 15.92
C THR A 311 7.87 4.62 17.20
N LYS A 312 8.93 4.99 17.95
CA LYS A 312 9.26 4.36 19.24
C LYS A 312 8.20 4.70 20.29
N VAL A 313 7.78 5.97 20.38
CA VAL A 313 6.72 6.42 21.31
C VAL A 313 5.39 5.71 21.05
N ILE A 314 4.88 5.73 19.82
CA ILE A 314 3.64 5.02 19.43
C ILE A 314 3.74 3.53 19.73
N ARG A 315 4.92 2.90 19.55
CA ARG A 315 5.12 1.48 19.86
C ARG A 315 5.05 1.19 21.36
N SER A 316 5.67 2.02 22.21
CA SER A 316 5.65 1.84 23.67
C SER A 316 4.28 2.11 24.27
N LEU A 317 3.54 3.11 23.78
CA LEU A 317 2.23 3.50 24.32
C LEU A 317 1.06 2.65 23.81
N ARG A 318 1.28 1.74 22.85
CA ARG A 318 0.22 1.02 22.17
C ARG A 318 -0.53 0.06 23.11
N HIS A 319 -1.75 0.44 23.48
CA HIS A 319 -2.59 -0.36 24.37
C HIS A 319 -3.04 -1.70 23.72
N PRO A 320 -3.12 -2.82 24.48
CA PRO A 320 -3.54 -4.12 23.95
C PRO A 320 -4.96 -4.17 23.37
N SER A 321 -5.85 -3.23 23.72
CA SER A 321 -7.21 -3.13 23.16
C SER A 321 -7.23 -2.83 21.66
N GLY A 322 -6.11 -2.37 21.08
CA GLY A 322 -6.06 -1.94 19.67
C GLY A 322 -6.68 -0.56 19.42
N GLU A 323 -7.05 0.17 20.48
CA GLU A 323 -7.45 1.58 20.41
C GLU A 323 -6.32 2.41 19.77
N LEU A 324 -6.69 3.36 18.89
CA LEU A 324 -5.74 4.21 18.19
C LEU A 324 -5.34 5.39 19.09
N LEU A 325 -4.03 5.61 19.22
CA LEU A 325 -3.50 6.80 19.89
C LEU A 325 -3.89 8.06 19.09
N THR A 326 -3.93 9.22 19.75
CA THR A 326 -4.12 10.51 19.07
C THR A 326 -2.85 11.34 19.16
N VAL A 327 -2.32 11.77 18.02
CA VAL A 327 -1.09 12.57 17.90
C VAL A 327 -1.43 13.98 17.43
N PHE A 328 -0.97 14.99 18.16
CA PHE A 328 -1.05 16.39 17.80
C PHE A 328 0.35 16.96 17.51
N HIS A 329 0.65 17.23 16.24
CA HIS A 329 1.86 17.95 15.83
C HIS A 329 1.62 19.45 15.99
N LEU A 330 2.20 20.06 17.03
CA LEU A 330 1.99 21.47 17.35
C LEU A 330 3.08 22.32 16.68
N VAL A 331 2.66 23.21 15.78
CA VAL A 331 3.52 24.00 14.89
C VAL A 331 3.47 25.46 15.33
N THR A 332 4.60 26.01 15.77
CA THR A 332 4.65 27.40 16.25
C THR A 332 4.75 28.42 15.10
N SER A 333 3.99 29.51 15.21
CA SER A 333 3.92 30.55 14.18
C SER A 333 5.25 31.31 13.99
N THR A 334 6.06 31.41 15.05
CA THR A 334 7.43 31.97 15.06
C THR A 334 8.38 31.19 14.13
N ARG A 335 8.38 29.85 14.18
CA ARG A 335 9.23 28.99 13.36
C ARG A 335 8.91 29.04 11.86
N HIS A 336 7.80 29.67 11.45
CA HIS A 336 7.57 29.95 10.02
C HIS A 336 8.54 31.00 9.43
N LYS A 337 9.18 31.85 10.24
CA LYS A 337 10.17 32.84 9.76
C LYS A 337 11.60 32.30 9.70
N LEU A 338 11.87 31.11 10.26
CA LEU A 338 13.18 30.48 10.28
C LEU A 338 13.10 29.00 9.84
N HIS A 339 13.35 28.78 8.55
CA HIS A 339 13.72 27.50 7.93
C HIS A 339 12.75 26.29 7.98
N LEU A 340 11.45 26.49 8.24
CA LEU A 340 10.38 25.56 7.81
C LEU A 340 10.40 24.09 8.33
N PRO A 341 11.07 23.67 9.43
CA PRO A 341 11.25 22.25 9.74
C PRO A 341 9.92 21.50 9.96
N SER A 342 9.04 22.06 10.81
CA SER A 342 7.83 21.42 11.34
C SER A 342 6.59 21.52 10.43
N LEU A 343 6.37 22.67 9.75
CA LEU A 343 5.43 22.68 8.61
C LEU A 343 5.94 21.75 7.50
N GLY A 344 7.27 21.69 7.36
CA GLY A 344 7.98 20.70 6.58
C GLY A 344 7.78 19.26 7.05
N PHE A 345 7.21 18.96 8.23
CA PHE A 345 6.75 17.59 8.57
C PHE A 345 5.56 17.26 7.69
N VAL A 346 4.42 17.89 7.92
CA VAL A 346 3.17 17.63 7.20
C VAL A 346 3.37 17.70 5.69
N VAL A 347 4.12 18.70 5.20
CA VAL A 347 4.45 18.83 3.79
C VAL A 347 5.37 17.70 3.30
N ARG A 348 6.49 17.36 3.97
CA ARG A 348 7.35 16.23 3.53
C ARG A 348 6.63 14.88 3.66
N MET A 349 5.75 14.67 4.64
CA MET A 349 4.99 13.42 4.78
C MET A 349 3.94 13.26 3.66
N ARG A 350 3.31 14.36 3.23
CA ARG A 350 2.43 14.42 2.05
C ARG A 350 3.23 14.23 0.74
N ASP A 351 4.32 14.97 0.57
CA ASP A 351 5.06 15.08 -0.69
C ASP A 351 6.10 13.98 -0.94
N ARG A 352 6.70 13.40 0.11
CA ARG A 352 7.59 12.23 0.00
C ARG A 352 6.81 10.92 0.14
N PHE A 353 5.85 10.81 1.06
CA PHE A 353 5.22 9.52 1.40
C PHE A 353 3.75 9.39 1.00
N GLY A 354 3.03 10.49 0.71
CA GLY A 354 1.59 10.43 0.39
C GLY A 354 0.74 10.06 1.61
N CYS A 355 1.15 10.50 2.79
CA CYS A 355 0.29 10.53 3.97
C CYS A 355 -0.57 11.80 3.90
N ASP A 356 -1.81 11.73 4.40
CA ASP A 356 -2.61 12.93 4.63
C ASP A 356 -2.76 13.15 6.12
N ILE A 357 -2.66 14.41 6.53
CA ILE A 357 -2.72 14.86 7.92
C ILE A 357 -3.66 16.07 7.92
N PRO A 358 -4.85 15.97 8.53
CA PRO A 358 -5.73 17.11 8.70
C PRO A 358 -5.02 18.23 9.45
N GLN A 359 -4.99 19.41 8.82
CA GLN A 359 -4.56 20.65 9.46
C GLN A 359 -5.79 21.29 10.12
N LEU A 360 -5.73 21.45 11.44
CA LEU A 360 -6.77 22.07 12.23
C LEU A 360 -6.29 23.47 12.65
N PRO A 361 -6.94 24.55 12.18
CA PRO A 361 -6.76 25.87 12.80
C PRO A 361 -7.12 25.77 14.28
N GLY A 362 -6.29 26.33 15.17
CA GLY A 362 -6.51 26.20 16.63
C GLY A 362 -7.93 26.57 17.07
N ALA A 363 -8.47 27.66 16.52
CA ALA A 363 -9.85 28.14 16.76
C ALA A 363 -10.98 27.24 16.21
N LEU A 364 -10.67 26.06 15.65
CA LEU A 364 -11.64 25.05 15.22
C LEU A 364 -11.54 23.73 16.00
N LEU A 365 -10.58 23.56 16.92
CA LEU A 365 -10.43 22.30 17.68
C LEU A 365 -11.70 21.95 18.46
N ASP A 366 -12.25 22.91 19.21
CA ASP A 366 -13.52 22.84 19.96
C ASP A 366 -14.74 22.40 19.12
N ARG A 367 -14.64 22.50 17.79
CA ARG A 367 -15.72 22.22 16.82
C ARG A 367 -15.48 20.98 15.97
N VAL A 368 -14.23 20.55 15.82
CA VAL A 368 -13.82 19.48 14.89
C VAL A 368 -13.39 18.21 15.64
N LEU A 369 -12.85 18.34 16.85
CA LEU A 369 -12.59 17.17 17.68
C LEU A 369 -13.94 16.61 18.17
N PRO A 370 -14.23 15.32 17.96
CA PRO A 370 -15.40 14.73 18.60
C PRO A 370 -15.21 14.85 20.11
N ARG A 371 -16.25 15.30 20.82
CA ARG A 371 -16.32 15.06 22.26
C ARG A 371 -16.19 13.54 22.48
N PRO A 372 -15.46 13.09 23.51
CA PRO A 372 -15.53 11.68 23.89
C PRO A 372 -17.00 11.32 24.04
N ALA A 373 -17.40 10.18 23.47
CA ALA A 373 -18.79 9.74 23.58
C ALA A 373 -19.17 9.67 25.06
N GLU A 374 -20.37 10.12 25.42
CA GLU A 374 -20.83 10.20 26.82
C GLU A 374 -21.12 8.79 27.40
N THR A 375 -20.07 7.99 27.52
CA THR A 375 -20.05 6.70 28.21
C THR A 375 -20.14 6.97 29.70
N ALA A 376 -21.37 6.98 30.21
CA ALA A 376 -21.75 7.45 31.54
C ALA A 376 -20.79 7.01 32.68
N SER A 377 -19.86 7.90 33.01
CA SER A 377 -18.93 7.82 34.13
C SER A 377 -18.80 9.19 34.81
N GLY A 378 -18.30 9.22 36.04
CA GLY A 378 -18.23 10.42 36.87
C GLY A 378 -17.20 11.47 36.40
N PRO A 379 -17.00 12.54 37.19
CA PRO A 379 -16.01 13.58 36.88
C PRO A 379 -14.59 13.03 36.77
N CYS A 380 -13.85 13.59 35.80
CA CYS A 380 -12.39 13.52 35.66
C CYS A 380 -11.69 14.62 36.46
#